data_AF-A0A7C1MC02-F1
#
_entry.id   AF-A0A7C1MC02-F1
#
_cell.length_a   1.000
_cell.length_b   1.000
_cell.length_c   1.000
_cell.angle_alpha   90.00
_cell.angle_beta   90.00
_cell.angle_gamma   90.00
#
_symmetry.space_group_name_H-M   'P 1'
#
loop_
_entity.id
_entity.type
_entity.pdbx_description
1 polymer ?
#
loop_
_entity_poly.entity_id
_entity_poly.type
_entity_poly.pdbx_seq_one_letter_code
_entity_poly.pdbx_strand_id
1 'polypeptide(L)'
;MRFSGAIYTGKKAGYLAVYNFNHDVFAKLTGKLGILPHLAHFSYSKGGKKGGVDVFLLNDSISEKDFEGIVKITKNIVKVNWDYNISDMSWRRNGNRILHTRLFDKQDLYNSRGLLSKVYDVHYEIRKDCKHLEQEAYNLTAADIADFCGVKFAKKSRDLPVKETVDKIIPVTKLGLITPTRMLWGGKQDFVPDCGLEANIDFGKGCISGFIPGEESSFDGEFFRGHFFSPGGECGYCYAGRKHKTFPKNIYKFDKKRLLEELAGDCILEFNSNKKLGRKVEVVRFGKRTEAWTPFTSSNFIESLEAMTEVGTRGVIPTKFLPFREDIAKLLKKTRSNLLYSIGFDDLELGASLHGCNNDFRLEQAVKYKEADVNSSIYLLIAAHMPIEEREKNILEFADKHKLTIQLLPMRFTERNLALKVTGTSWEVLKDLQKKLFKDKHNEIRGSYIFRDNSLICKEIHTQWLKLVGNNKGKIRMCHHDDELTYCGGCFQKAGLITKTVGVEKQRFPGNNKSKKSKIIKPTELF
;
A
#
# COMPACT_ATOMS: atom_id res chain seq x y z
N MET A 1 -16.50 1.13 -12.83
CA MET A 1 -16.37 2.49 -12.26
C MET A 1 -16.24 3.49 -13.40
N ARG A 2 -16.96 4.62 -13.35
CA ARG A 2 -16.90 5.71 -14.34
C ARG A 2 -15.77 6.66 -13.92
N PHE A 3 -14.79 6.89 -14.79
CA PHE A 3 -13.75 7.89 -14.50
C PHE A 3 -14.24 9.26 -14.96
N SER A 4 -14.14 10.26 -14.08
CA SER A 4 -14.25 11.65 -14.51
C SER A 4 -13.01 11.97 -15.35
N GLY A 5 -13.22 12.37 -16.60
CA GLY A 5 -12.18 12.74 -17.54
C GLY A 5 -12.75 13.72 -18.54
N ALA A 6 -11.86 14.35 -19.30
CA ALA A 6 -12.20 15.17 -20.44
C ALA A 6 -11.51 14.57 -21.67
N ILE A 7 -12.19 14.59 -22.80
CA ILE A 7 -11.65 14.13 -24.07
C ILE A 7 -11.42 15.38 -24.95
N TYR A 8 -10.22 15.50 -25.50
CA TYR A 8 -9.84 16.59 -26.39
C TYR A 8 -9.44 16.05 -27.76
N THR A 9 -9.79 16.77 -28.81
CA THR A 9 -9.39 16.46 -30.20
C THR A 9 -8.52 17.58 -30.74
N GLY A 10 -7.47 17.24 -31.49
CA GLY A 10 -6.57 18.23 -32.08
C GLY A 10 -7.18 19.09 -33.21
N LYS A 11 -6.44 20.13 -33.63
CA LYS A 11 -6.87 21.13 -34.62
C LYS A 11 -7.27 20.56 -36.00
N LYS A 12 -6.93 19.30 -36.29
CA LYS A 12 -7.30 18.57 -37.51
C LYS A 12 -7.89 17.18 -37.22
N ALA A 13 -8.35 16.94 -35.99
CA ALA A 13 -8.77 15.62 -35.54
C ALA A 13 -7.72 14.51 -35.79
N GLY A 14 -6.42 14.85 -35.72
CA GLY A 14 -5.33 13.87 -35.88
C GLY A 14 -5.01 13.07 -34.63
N TYR A 15 -5.57 13.41 -33.48
CA TYR A 15 -5.40 12.68 -32.22
C TYR A 15 -6.54 12.94 -31.22
N LEU A 16 -6.66 12.03 -30.26
CA LEU A 16 -7.58 12.03 -29.12
C LEU A 16 -6.77 12.08 -27.82
N ALA A 17 -7.00 13.04 -26.93
CA ALA A 17 -6.39 13.08 -25.61
C ALA A 17 -7.42 12.77 -24.52
N VAL A 18 -7.14 11.82 -23.65
CA VAL A 18 -8.01 11.35 -22.56
C VAL A 18 -7.39 11.74 -21.24
N TYR A 19 -8.09 12.60 -20.50
CA TYR A 19 -7.67 13.04 -19.18
C TYR A 19 -8.03 12.04 -18.09
N ASN A 20 -7.10 11.79 -17.17
CA ASN A 20 -7.30 10.95 -16.00
C ASN A 20 -6.73 11.61 -14.73
N PHE A 21 -7.53 11.66 -13.65
CA PHE A 21 -7.06 12.13 -12.33
C PHE A 21 -6.06 11.17 -11.68
N ASN A 22 -5.98 9.93 -12.17
CA ASN A 22 -4.92 8.99 -11.81
C ASN A 22 -3.77 9.14 -12.79
N HIS A 23 -2.84 10.06 -12.47
CA HIS A 23 -1.71 10.47 -13.32
C HIS A 23 -0.85 9.39 -13.95
N ASP A 24 -0.94 8.15 -13.48
CA ASP A 24 -0.03 7.05 -13.80
C ASP A 24 -0.72 5.90 -14.53
N VAL A 25 -1.98 6.08 -14.89
CA VAL A 25 -2.84 5.03 -15.42
C VAL A 25 -3.08 5.31 -16.89
N PHE A 26 -2.61 4.42 -17.75
CA PHE A 26 -2.90 4.46 -19.18
C PHE A 26 -4.38 4.17 -19.42
N ALA A 27 -5.06 5.10 -20.06
CA ALA A 27 -6.35 4.85 -20.66
C ALA A 27 -6.19 3.82 -21.79
N LYS A 28 -7.15 2.91 -21.91
CA LYS A 28 -7.38 2.15 -23.14
C LYS A 28 -8.79 2.45 -23.60
N LEU A 29 -8.91 2.91 -24.84
CA LEU A 29 -10.21 3.16 -25.47
C LEU A 29 -10.91 1.83 -25.76
N THR A 30 -12.23 1.81 -25.63
CA THR A 30 -13.07 0.63 -25.89
C THR A 30 -13.92 0.84 -27.14
N GLY A 31 -14.58 -0.24 -27.60
CA GLY A 31 -15.38 -0.22 -28.82
C GLY A 31 -14.54 0.07 -30.07
N LYS A 32 -15.11 0.81 -31.03
CA LYS A 32 -14.43 1.17 -32.29
C LYS A 32 -13.18 2.03 -32.10
N LEU A 33 -13.06 2.76 -31.00
CA LEU A 33 -11.89 3.58 -30.68
C LEU A 33 -10.71 2.76 -30.14
N GLY A 34 -10.91 1.50 -29.77
CA GLY A 34 -9.86 0.62 -29.25
C GLY A 34 -8.77 0.24 -30.27
N ILE A 35 -8.99 0.55 -31.56
CA ILE A 35 -8.01 0.37 -32.64
C ILE A 35 -7.03 1.55 -32.75
N LEU A 36 -7.31 2.66 -32.07
CA LEU A 36 -6.50 3.87 -32.17
C LEU A 36 -5.12 3.65 -31.54
N PRO A 37 -4.02 3.93 -32.26
CA PRO A 37 -2.67 3.81 -31.70
C PRO A 37 -2.49 4.77 -30.51
N HIS A 38 -2.17 4.24 -29.33
CA HIS A 38 -1.73 5.07 -28.22
C HIS A 38 -0.36 5.69 -28.56
N LEU A 39 -0.25 7.01 -28.48
CA LEU A 39 0.91 7.81 -28.90
C LEU A 39 1.79 8.21 -27.72
N ALA A 40 1.16 8.71 -26.67
CA ALA A 40 1.87 9.31 -25.56
C ALA A 40 1.07 9.21 -24.25
N HIS A 41 1.80 9.11 -23.15
CA HIS A 41 1.26 9.28 -21.81
C HIS A 41 2.02 10.38 -21.09
N PHE A 42 1.30 11.31 -20.48
CA PHE A 42 1.84 12.36 -19.64
C PHE A 42 1.31 12.19 -18.23
N SER A 43 2.22 12.22 -17.26
CA SER A 43 1.90 12.24 -15.84
C SER A 43 2.46 13.52 -15.24
N TYR A 44 1.70 14.19 -14.38
CA TYR A 44 2.17 15.42 -13.76
C TYR A 44 1.66 15.60 -12.32
N SER A 45 2.46 16.27 -11.49
CA SER A 45 2.07 16.59 -10.11
C SER A 45 2.55 17.96 -9.61
N LYS A 46 1.75 18.57 -8.70
CA LYS A 46 2.11 19.77 -7.94
C LYS A 46 1.35 19.86 -6.62
N GLY A 47 2.08 20.05 -5.52
CA GLY A 47 1.49 20.31 -4.20
C GLY A 47 0.48 19.24 -3.75
N GLY A 48 0.76 17.96 -4.02
CA GLY A 48 -0.10 16.82 -3.69
C GLY A 48 -1.21 16.52 -4.71
N LYS A 49 -1.44 17.39 -5.70
CA LYS A 49 -2.35 17.12 -6.81
C LYS A 49 -1.62 16.36 -7.90
N LYS A 50 -2.31 15.40 -8.53
CA LYS A 50 -1.78 14.56 -9.59
C LYS A 50 -2.81 14.48 -10.72
N GLY A 51 -2.34 14.49 -11.96
CA GLY A 51 -3.17 14.31 -13.16
C GLY A 51 -2.37 13.68 -14.30
N GLY A 52 -3.04 13.03 -15.23
CA GLY A 52 -2.40 12.36 -16.36
C GLY A 52 -3.26 12.43 -17.62
N VAL A 53 -2.59 12.28 -18.76
CA VAL A 53 -3.18 12.45 -20.08
C VAL A 53 -2.65 11.36 -20.99
N ASP A 54 -3.55 10.59 -21.60
CA ASP A 54 -3.22 9.64 -22.65
C ASP A 54 -3.61 10.19 -24.01
N VAL A 55 -2.69 10.17 -24.96
CA VAL A 55 -2.89 10.68 -26.32
C VAL A 55 -2.93 9.50 -27.28
N PHE A 56 -3.91 9.44 -28.16
CA PHE A 56 -4.10 8.41 -29.20
C PHE A 56 -4.13 9.05 -30.57
N LEU A 57 -3.50 8.44 -31.57
CA LEU A 57 -3.52 8.90 -32.94
C LEU A 57 -4.87 8.58 -33.54
N LEU A 58 -5.53 9.58 -34.14
CA LEU A 58 -6.69 9.33 -34.97
C LEU A 58 -6.18 9.02 -36.38
N ASN A 59 -6.45 7.80 -36.84
CA ASN A 59 -6.16 7.40 -38.20
C ASN A 59 -7.38 7.62 -39.09
N ASP A 60 -7.17 7.67 -40.41
CA ASP A 60 -8.22 7.99 -41.40
C ASP A 60 -9.37 6.97 -41.42
N SER A 61 -9.23 5.83 -40.73
CA SER A 61 -10.27 4.81 -40.58
C SER A 61 -11.35 5.12 -39.55
N ILE A 62 -11.24 6.22 -38.79
CA ILE A 62 -12.27 6.64 -37.83
C ILE A 62 -12.95 7.91 -38.35
N SER A 63 -14.23 7.79 -38.70
CA SER A 63 -15.04 8.92 -39.18
C SER A 63 -15.67 9.71 -38.03
N GLU A 64 -16.12 10.94 -38.28
CA GLU A 64 -16.89 11.74 -37.30
C GLU A 64 -18.10 10.96 -36.73
N LYS A 65 -18.69 10.06 -37.52
CA LYS A 65 -19.82 9.19 -37.12
C LYS A 65 -19.41 8.08 -36.15
N ASP A 66 -18.14 7.68 -36.13
CA ASP A 66 -17.64 6.71 -35.15
C ASP A 66 -17.43 7.35 -33.77
N PHE A 67 -17.52 8.69 -33.68
CA PHE A 67 -17.61 9.45 -32.44
C PHE A 67 -19.05 9.81 -32.04
N GLU A 68 -20.05 9.60 -32.91
CA GLU A 68 -21.46 9.86 -32.59
C GLU A 68 -21.89 8.99 -31.40
N GLY A 69 -22.22 9.64 -30.28
CA GLY A 69 -22.58 8.99 -29.02
C GLY A 69 -21.42 8.78 -28.03
N ILE A 70 -20.18 9.14 -28.39
CA ILE A 70 -19.01 9.06 -27.50
C ILE A 70 -18.42 10.47 -27.24
N VAL A 71 -18.36 11.32 -28.27
CA VAL A 71 -17.91 12.73 -28.20
C VAL A 71 -18.56 13.54 -29.32
N LYS A 72 -19.22 14.67 -29.02
CA LYS A 72 -19.76 15.57 -30.07
C LYS A 72 -18.64 16.45 -30.67
N ILE A 73 -18.16 16.11 -31.86
CA ILE A 73 -17.09 16.85 -32.58
C ILE A 73 -17.71 17.91 -33.51
N THR A 74 -17.21 19.15 -33.44
CA THR A 74 -17.49 20.21 -34.43
C THR A 74 -16.19 20.83 -34.97
N LYS A 75 -16.23 21.19 -36.26
CA LYS A 75 -15.11 21.10 -37.19
C LYS A 75 -13.95 22.10 -37.09
N ASN A 76 -13.90 23.07 -36.18
CA ASN A 76 -12.80 24.08 -36.20
C ASN A 76 -12.40 24.63 -34.82
N ILE A 77 -12.23 23.76 -33.82
CA ILE A 77 -12.34 24.02 -32.35
C ILE A 77 -13.80 23.86 -31.94
N VAL A 78 -14.07 22.96 -30.98
CA VAL A 78 -15.40 22.81 -30.37
C VAL A 78 -15.61 23.97 -29.40
N LYS A 79 -16.21 25.05 -29.90
CA LYS A 79 -16.63 26.19 -29.08
C LYS A 79 -18.04 25.95 -28.55
N VAL A 80 -18.19 26.12 -27.24
CA VAL A 80 -19.44 26.19 -26.50
C VAL A 80 -20.31 27.33 -27.04
N ASN A 81 -21.55 27.04 -27.44
CA ASN A 81 -22.70 27.96 -27.48
C ASN A 81 -23.94 27.08 -27.32
N TRP A 82 -24.62 27.10 -26.17
CA TRP A 82 -25.73 28.01 -25.82
C TRP A 82 -26.76 28.10 -26.93
N ASP A 83 -27.84 27.33 -26.74
CA ASP A 83 -29.17 27.89 -26.59
C ASP A 83 -30.04 26.89 -25.82
N TYR A 84 -30.34 27.22 -24.57
CA TYR A 84 -31.68 27.00 -24.02
C TYR A 84 -31.97 28.08 -22.98
N ASN A 85 -33.11 28.72 -23.20
CA ASN A 85 -33.71 29.74 -22.39
C ASN A 85 -34.30 29.07 -21.16
N ILE A 86 -33.80 29.41 -19.97
CA ILE A 86 -34.52 29.18 -18.71
C ILE A 86 -34.65 30.55 -18.08
N SER A 87 -35.75 31.21 -18.41
CA SER A 87 -36.41 32.14 -17.49
C SER A 87 -36.47 31.48 -16.12
N ASP A 88 -36.07 32.23 -15.10
CA ASP A 88 -35.99 31.87 -13.68
C ASP A 88 -34.71 31.16 -13.23
N MET A 89 -33.71 31.96 -12.88
CA MET A 89 -33.26 32.01 -11.48
C MET A 89 -32.36 33.22 -11.26
N SER A 90 -32.92 34.21 -10.56
CA SER A 90 -32.24 35.42 -10.12
C SER A 90 -31.35 35.13 -8.92
N TRP A 91 -30.03 35.29 -9.05
CA TRP A 91 -29.17 35.59 -7.91
C TRP A 91 -28.21 36.72 -8.24
N ARG A 92 -28.32 37.78 -7.44
CA ARG A 92 -27.69 39.09 -7.63
C ARG A 92 -26.17 39.03 -7.44
N ARG A 93 -25.50 39.84 -8.26
CA ARG A 93 -24.11 40.29 -8.19
C ARG A 93 -23.67 40.70 -6.79
N ASN A 94 -22.40 40.46 -6.48
CA ASN A 94 -21.53 41.53 -6.00
C ASN A 94 -20.06 41.31 -6.39
N GLY A 95 -19.44 42.36 -6.92
CA GLY A 95 -17.98 42.52 -6.94
C GLY A 95 -17.28 42.31 -8.27
N ASN A 96 -17.14 43.40 -9.03
CA ASN A 96 -16.28 43.52 -10.21
C ASN A 96 -14.83 43.10 -9.91
N ARG A 97 -14.31 42.13 -10.68
CA ARG A 97 -12.89 42.07 -11.05
C ARG A 97 -12.77 41.39 -12.41
N ILE A 98 -12.70 42.23 -13.45
CA ILE A 98 -12.20 41.83 -14.76
C ILE A 98 -10.72 41.51 -14.56
N LEU A 99 -10.36 40.22 -14.62
CA LEU A 99 -8.98 39.80 -14.74
C LEU A 99 -8.74 39.56 -16.22
N HIS A 100 -7.93 40.44 -16.82
CA HIS A 100 -7.39 40.24 -18.16
C HIS A 100 -6.76 38.85 -18.24
N THR A 101 -7.32 37.99 -19.08
CA THR A 101 -6.67 36.79 -19.59
C THR A 101 -5.45 37.26 -20.37
N ARG A 102 -4.25 37.10 -19.81
CA ARG A 102 -3.04 37.05 -20.64
C ARG A 102 -3.12 35.74 -21.43
N LEU A 103 -3.56 35.84 -22.68
CA LEU A 103 -3.21 34.86 -23.69
C LEU A 103 -1.69 34.85 -23.75
N PHE A 104 -1.08 33.76 -23.32
CA PHE A 104 0.35 33.57 -23.56
C PHE A 104 0.55 33.47 -25.07
N ASP A 105 1.43 34.32 -25.60
CA ASP A 105 1.86 34.19 -26.99
C ASP A 105 2.52 32.80 -27.16
N LYS A 106 2.36 32.19 -28.34
CA LYS A 106 3.02 30.93 -28.72
C LYS A 106 4.52 30.98 -28.38
N GLN A 107 5.15 32.14 -28.53
CA GLN A 107 6.57 32.36 -28.23
C GLN A 107 6.92 32.23 -26.73
N ASP A 108 6.01 32.62 -25.81
CA ASP A 108 6.20 32.52 -24.35
C ASP A 108 6.05 31.08 -23.84
N LEU A 109 5.20 30.28 -24.50
CA LEU A 109 5.11 28.82 -24.31
C LEU A 109 6.36 28.09 -24.82
N TYR A 110 6.97 28.58 -25.92
CA TYR A 110 8.22 28.06 -26.47
C TYR A 110 9.41 28.24 -25.51
N ASN A 111 9.50 29.39 -24.83
CA ASN A 111 10.54 29.69 -23.86
C ASN A 111 10.36 28.97 -22.50
N SER A 112 9.20 28.33 -22.27
CA SER A 112 8.85 27.69 -20.99
C SER A 112 8.93 26.15 -20.99
N ARG A 113 9.52 25.53 -22.02
CA ARG A 113 9.94 24.10 -22.01
C ARG A 113 10.71 23.72 -20.72
N GLY A 114 11.48 24.66 -20.16
CA GLY A 114 12.18 24.49 -18.90
C GLY A 114 11.42 24.98 -17.66
N LEU A 115 10.33 25.73 -17.79
CA LEU A 115 9.61 26.34 -16.66
C LEU A 115 8.52 25.40 -16.13
N LEU A 116 7.79 24.69 -16.99
CA LEU A 116 6.74 23.77 -16.57
C LEU A 116 7.32 22.55 -15.85
N SER A 117 8.40 21.95 -16.36
CA SER A 117 9.15 20.88 -15.70
C SER A 117 9.86 21.32 -14.41
N LYS A 118 10.13 22.62 -14.23
CA LYS A 118 10.68 23.18 -12.98
C LYS A 118 9.61 23.47 -11.93
N VAL A 119 8.35 23.66 -12.33
CA VAL A 119 7.22 24.01 -11.45
C VAL A 119 6.29 22.83 -11.17
N TYR A 120 6.27 21.85 -12.07
CA TYR A 120 5.47 20.62 -12.04
C TYR A 120 6.40 19.44 -12.26
N ASP A 121 6.23 18.37 -11.47
CA ASP A 121 6.96 17.11 -11.70
C ASP A 121 6.25 16.37 -12.82
N VAL A 122 6.71 16.56 -14.06
CA VAL A 122 6.10 16.03 -15.29
C VAL A 122 6.96 14.90 -15.85
N HIS A 123 6.38 13.71 -16.00
CA HIS A 123 6.98 12.62 -16.77
C HIS A 123 6.18 12.36 -18.04
N TYR A 124 6.88 12.08 -19.13
CA TYR A 124 6.27 11.77 -20.41
C TYR A 124 6.87 10.50 -21.00
N GLU A 125 6.02 9.68 -21.62
CA GLU A 125 6.39 8.51 -22.41
C GLU A 125 5.77 8.70 -23.80
N ILE A 126 6.60 8.78 -24.84
CA ILE A 126 6.16 9.00 -26.23
C ILE A 126 6.73 7.87 -27.08
N ARG A 127 5.91 7.25 -27.92
CA ARG A 127 6.39 6.20 -28.82
C ARG A 127 7.38 6.74 -29.86
N LYS A 128 8.45 5.97 -30.11
CA LYS A 128 9.59 6.35 -30.96
C LYS A 128 9.22 6.71 -32.40
N ASP A 129 8.13 6.14 -32.93
CA ASP A 129 7.62 6.30 -34.30
C ASP A 129 6.83 7.60 -34.53
N CYS A 130 6.54 8.37 -33.46
CA CYS A 130 5.65 9.53 -33.54
C CYS A 130 6.31 10.85 -33.12
N LYS A 131 7.65 10.97 -33.24
CA LYS A 131 8.42 12.18 -32.88
C LYS A 131 7.95 13.47 -33.56
N HIS A 132 7.34 13.39 -34.74
CA HIS A 132 6.81 14.57 -35.42
C HIS A 132 5.56 15.17 -34.73
N LEU A 133 4.87 14.39 -33.89
CA LEU A 133 3.71 14.81 -33.08
C LEU A 133 4.07 15.12 -31.62
N GLU A 134 5.30 14.81 -31.20
CA GLU A 134 5.83 15.02 -29.84
C GLU A 134 5.66 16.47 -29.39
N GLN A 135 5.96 17.43 -30.26
CA GLN A 135 5.85 18.85 -29.93
C GLN A 135 4.39 19.30 -29.74
N GLU A 136 3.47 18.74 -30.53
CA GLU A 136 2.05 19.06 -30.44
C GLU A 136 1.46 18.48 -29.15
N ALA A 137 1.71 17.20 -28.87
CA ALA A 137 1.29 16.52 -27.64
C ALA A 137 1.84 17.22 -26.37
N TYR A 138 3.10 17.67 -26.40
CA TYR A 138 3.71 18.41 -25.32
C TYR A 138 3.05 19.78 -25.09
N ASN A 139 2.81 20.56 -26.16
CA ASN A 139 2.21 21.90 -26.06
C ASN A 139 0.78 21.86 -25.47
N LEU A 140 0.02 20.81 -25.74
CA LEU A 140 -1.34 20.65 -25.23
C LEU A 140 -1.34 20.23 -23.77
N THR A 141 -0.47 19.28 -23.41
CA THR A 141 -0.28 18.86 -22.02
C THR A 141 0.19 20.04 -21.17
N ALA A 142 1.08 20.88 -21.71
CA ALA A 142 1.51 22.12 -21.07
C ALA A 142 0.34 23.09 -20.81
N ALA A 143 -0.56 23.27 -21.79
CA ALA A 143 -1.76 24.08 -21.64
C ALA A 143 -2.72 23.48 -20.61
N ASP A 144 -2.92 22.16 -20.62
CA ASP A 144 -3.77 21.44 -19.67
C ASP A 144 -3.22 21.50 -18.24
N ILE A 145 -1.91 21.31 -18.04
CA ILE A 145 -1.25 21.48 -16.74
C ILE A 145 -1.47 22.89 -16.20
N ALA A 146 -1.35 23.91 -17.05
CA ALA A 146 -1.59 25.29 -16.68
C ALA A 146 -3.04 25.55 -16.27
N ASP A 147 -4.02 24.97 -16.98
CA ASP A 147 -5.45 25.11 -16.72
C ASP A 147 -5.94 24.29 -15.51
N PHE A 148 -5.49 23.04 -15.39
CA PHE A 148 -5.88 22.11 -14.33
C PHE A 148 -5.26 22.49 -12.98
N CYS A 149 -3.97 22.83 -12.98
CA CYS A 149 -3.28 23.26 -11.76
C CYS A 149 -3.52 24.75 -11.45
N GLY A 150 -4.00 25.53 -12.41
CA GLY A 150 -4.55 26.87 -12.26
C GLY A 150 -5.95 26.82 -11.63
N VAL A 151 -5.98 26.68 -10.30
CA VAL A 151 -7.10 26.65 -9.30
C VAL A 151 -8.53 27.13 -9.70
N LYS A 152 -8.72 27.99 -10.71
CA LYS A 152 -10.03 28.56 -11.10
C LYS A 152 -10.83 27.73 -12.11
N PHE A 153 -10.20 27.07 -13.09
CA PHE A 153 -10.95 26.34 -14.13
C PHE A 153 -11.51 25.01 -13.58
N ALA A 154 -10.70 24.29 -12.80
CA ALA A 154 -11.08 23.05 -12.12
C ALA A 154 -12.24 23.20 -11.10
N LYS A 155 -12.48 24.40 -10.57
CA LYS A 155 -13.68 24.70 -9.75
C LYS A 155 -14.92 24.85 -10.62
N LYS A 156 -14.82 25.58 -11.73
CA LYS A 156 -15.94 25.79 -12.68
C LYS A 156 -16.37 24.50 -13.38
N SER A 157 -15.45 23.57 -13.66
CA SER A 157 -15.77 22.30 -14.31
C SER A 157 -16.37 21.23 -13.36
N ARG A 158 -16.24 21.40 -12.04
CA ARG A 158 -16.93 20.56 -11.04
C ARG A 158 -18.43 20.86 -10.93
N ASP A 159 -18.82 22.08 -11.25
CA ASP A 159 -20.21 22.56 -11.15
C ASP A 159 -20.97 22.46 -12.49
N LEU A 160 -20.33 21.90 -13.54
CA LEU A 160 -20.99 21.58 -14.81
C LEU A 160 -21.60 20.17 -14.73
N PRO A 161 -22.80 19.94 -15.28
CA PRO A 161 -23.35 18.59 -15.39
C PRO A 161 -22.39 17.71 -16.20
N VAL A 162 -22.10 16.51 -15.67
CA VAL A 162 -21.26 15.50 -16.32
C VAL A 162 -21.80 15.24 -17.73
N LYS A 163 -21.04 15.62 -18.76
CA LYS A 163 -21.59 15.78 -20.12
C LYS A 163 -21.58 14.53 -21.00
N GLU A 164 -20.98 13.42 -20.59
CA GLU A 164 -21.20 12.07 -21.13
C GLU A 164 -20.31 11.08 -20.38
N THR A 165 -20.72 9.81 -20.30
CA THR A 165 -19.97 8.77 -19.59
C THR A 165 -19.42 7.78 -20.61
N VAL A 166 -18.10 7.56 -20.63
CA VAL A 166 -17.52 6.42 -21.37
C VAL A 166 -17.92 5.14 -20.63
N ASP A 167 -18.52 4.18 -21.32
CA ASP A 167 -19.09 2.98 -20.69
C ASP A 167 -18.07 2.19 -19.86
N LYS A 168 -16.79 2.14 -20.28
CA LYS A 168 -15.72 1.50 -19.51
C LYS A 168 -14.33 1.96 -19.99
N ILE A 169 -13.50 2.50 -19.10
CA ILE A 169 -12.04 2.61 -19.32
C ILE A 169 -11.39 1.50 -18.51
N ILE A 170 -10.74 0.55 -19.19
CA ILE A 170 -10.00 -0.52 -18.52
C ILE A 170 -8.56 -0.03 -18.34
N PRO A 171 -8.10 0.24 -17.10
CA PRO A 171 -6.74 0.68 -16.86
C PRO A 171 -5.75 -0.40 -17.29
N VAL A 172 -4.69 0.00 -17.98
CA VAL A 172 -3.52 -0.86 -18.23
C VAL A 172 -2.34 -0.27 -17.48
N THR A 173 -1.67 -1.06 -16.64
CA THR A 173 -0.49 -0.63 -15.88
C THR A 173 0.65 -1.58 -16.19
N LYS A 174 1.73 -1.07 -16.78
CA LYS A 174 2.95 -1.85 -16.99
C LYS A 174 3.64 -2.10 -15.64
N LEU A 175 4.11 -3.33 -15.45
CA LEU A 175 4.90 -3.73 -14.29
C LEU A 175 6.27 -3.05 -14.33
N GLY A 176 6.58 -2.27 -13.29
CA GLY A 176 7.92 -1.70 -13.12
C GLY A 176 8.83 -2.68 -12.38
N LEU A 177 9.86 -3.18 -13.07
CA LEU A 177 10.92 -4.01 -12.48
C LEU A 177 12.11 -3.13 -12.07
N ILE A 178 12.48 -3.20 -10.80
CA ILE A 178 13.58 -2.41 -10.22
C ILE A 178 14.67 -3.37 -9.77
N THR A 179 15.88 -3.22 -10.29
CA THR A 179 17.05 -3.93 -9.76
C THR A 179 17.37 -3.38 -8.38
N PRO A 180 17.21 -4.16 -7.29
CA PRO A 180 17.49 -3.65 -5.96
C PRO A 180 19.00 -3.61 -5.72
N THR A 181 19.44 -2.64 -4.91
CA THR A 181 20.85 -2.55 -4.48
C THR A 181 21.22 -3.57 -3.41
N ARG A 182 20.26 -4.34 -2.89
CA ARG A 182 20.39 -5.48 -1.96
C ARG A 182 19.08 -6.26 -1.88
N MET A 183 19.16 -7.57 -1.63
CA MET A 183 17.99 -8.44 -1.48
C MET A 183 17.49 -8.44 -0.03
N LEU A 184 18.39 -8.36 0.94
CA LEU A 184 18.13 -8.31 2.36
C LEU A 184 18.25 -6.88 2.91
N TRP A 185 17.30 -6.53 3.78
CA TRP A 185 17.25 -5.26 4.49
C TRP A 185 17.24 -5.52 6.00
N GLY A 186 17.54 -4.49 6.79
CA GLY A 186 17.31 -4.52 8.24
C GLY A 186 15.86 -4.90 8.56
N GLY A 187 15.71 -5.78 9.53
CA GLY A 187 14.44 -6.42 9.89
C GLY A 187 13.45 -5.48 10.59
N LYS A 188 12.79 -5.95 11.65
CA LYS A 188 11.73 -5.14 12.30
C LYS A 188 12.31 -4.02 13.19
N GLN A 189 13.62 -3.97 13.39
CA GLN A 189 14.31 -2.99 14.26
C GLN A 189 13.99 -1.54 13.89
N ASP A 190 13.79 -1.25 12.60
CA ASP A 190 13.38 0.08 12.13
C ASP A 190 12.05 0.60 12.73
N PHE A 191 11.23 -0.31 13.27
CA PHE A 191 9.92 0.00 13.85
C PHE A 191 9.78 -0.47 15.30
N VAL A 192 10.60 -1.44 15.70
CA VAL A 192 10.62 -2.10 17.00
C VAL A 192 12.07 -2.44 17.33
N PRO A 193 12.84 -1.52 17.94
CA PRO A 193 14.29 -1.64 18.11
C PRO A 193 14.74 -2.98 18.74
N ASP A 194 14.01 -3.47 19.73
CA ASP A 194 14.35 -4.71 20.46
C ASP A 194 13.91 -5.99 19.74
N CYS A 195 13.37 -5.90 18.52
CA CYS A 195 12.96 -7.09 17.78
C CYS A 195 14.19 -7.92 17.37
N GLY A 196 14.16 -9.22 17.67
CA GLY A 196 15.24 -10.15 17.29
C GLY A 196 15.24 -10.59 15.82
N LEU A 197 14.35 -10.07 14.98
CA LEU A 197 14.32 -10.39 13.54
C LEU A 197 15.21 -9.40 12.80
N GLU A 198 16.47 -9.75 12.55
CA GLU A 198 17.53 -8.87 12.02
C GLU A 198 17.49 -8.62 10.52
N ALA A 199 17.01 -9.60 9.74
CA ALA A 199 16.95 -9.52 8.29
C ALA A 199 15.50 -9.57 7.78
N ASN A 200 15.25 -8.90 6.65
CA ASN A 200 13.95 -8.88 5.99
C ASN A 200 14.09 -8.87 4.47
N ILE A 201 13.18 -9.59 3.81
CA ILE A 201 12.94 -9.55 2.36
C ILE A 201 11.63 -8.82 2.11
N ASP A 202 11.66 -7.82 1.22
CA ASP A 202 10.49 -7.19 0.62
C ASP A 202 10.59 -7.37 -0.91
N PHE A 203 9.47 -7.51 -1.59
CA PHE A 203 9.45 -7.71 -3.05
C PHE A 203 9.14 -6.44 -3.84
N GLY A 204 9.09 -5.29 -3.15
CA GLY A 204 8.82 -4.02 -3.78
C GLY A 204 8.74 -2.87 -2.79
N LYS A 205 8.09 -1.78 -3.21
CA LYS A 205 7.97 -0.54 -2.41
C LYS A 205 6.55 -0.24 -1.92
N GLY A 206 5.57 -1.11 -2.15
CA GLY A 206 4.18 -0.91 -1.74
C GLY A 206 3.47 -2.20 -1.37
N CYS A 207 2.21 -2.10 -0.94
CA CYS A 207 1.38 -3.28 -0.70
C CYS A 207 0.44 -3.53 -1.89
N ILE A 208 0.29 -4.79 -2.29
CA ILE A 208 -0.64 -5.16 -3.37
C ILE A 208 -2.10 -4.83 -3.01
N SER A 209 -2.45 -4.78 -1.72
CA SER A 209 -3.80 -4.41 -1.27
C SER A 209 -4.22 -3.01 -1.74
N GLY A 210 -3.26 -2.10 -1.98
CA GLY A 210 -3.55 -0.79 -2.58
C GLY A 210 -3.85 -0.85 -4.09
N PHE A 211 -3.77 -2.03 -4.71
CA PHE A 211 -3.98 -2.24 -6.13
C PHE A 211 -5.06 -3.31 -6.36
N ILE A 212 -6.31 -2.84 -6.46
CA ILE A 212 -7.53 -3.64 -6.37
C ILE A 212 -7.92 -4.20 -7.74
N PRO A 213 -8.31 -5.48 -7.84
CA PRO A 213 -8.80 -6.07 -9.08
C PRO A 213 -10.23 -5.62 -9.40
N GLY A 214 -10.51 -5.29 -10.65
CA GLY A 214 -11.87 -5.22 -11.20
C GLY A 214 -12.37 -6.55 -11.74
N GLU A 215 -13.62 -6.56 -12.21
CA GLU A 215 -14.27 -7.76 -12.79
C GLU A 215 -13.51 -8.34 -13.98
N GLU A 216 -12.93 -7.49 -14.84
CA GLU A 216 -12.15 -7.91 -16.01
C GLU A 216 -10.63 -7.83 -15.74
N SER A 217 -10.23 -7.96 -14.47
CA SER A 217 -8.82 -7.86 -14.11
C SER A 217 -8.01 -9.06 -14.61
N SER A 218 -6.84 -8.78 -15.16
CA SER A 218 -5.90 -9.80 -15.62
C SER A 218 -4.47 -9.28 -15.52
N PHE A 219 -3.51 -10.21 -15.53
CA PHE A 219 -2.09 -9.92 -15.58
C PHE A 219 -1.40 -10.91 -16.51
N ASP A 220 -0.69 -10.42 -17.51
CA ASP A 220 -0.03 -11.24 -18.54
C ASP A 220 1.48 -11.45 -18.30
N GLY A 221 1.98 -11.06 -17.13
CA GLY A 221 3.41 -11.11 -16.78
C GLY A 221 4.12 -9.76 -16.94
N GLU A 222 3.57 -8.86 -17.77
CA GLU A 222 4.13 -7.52 -17.99
C GLU A 222 3.12 -6.41 -17.71
N PHE A 223 1.83 -6.63 -18.00
CA PHE A 223 0.78 -5.63 -17.89
C PHE A 223 -0.36 -6.11 -17.00
N PHE A 224 -0.72 -5.28 -16.03
CA PHE A 224 -1.99 -5.39 -15.32
C PHE A 224 -3.08 -4.73 -16.13
N ARG A 225 -4.18 -5.44 -16.37
CA ARG A 225 -5.39 -4.90 -16.99
C ARG A 225 -6.51 -4.90 -15.95
N GLY A 226 -7.34 -3.87 -15.93
CA GLY A 226 -8.53 -3.82 -15.08
C GLY A 226 -8.23 -3.76 -13.57
N HIS A 227 -7.02 -3.38 -13.18
CA HIS A 227 -6.65 -3.15 -11.78
C HIS A 227 -6.58 -1.66 -11.47
N PHE A 228 -6.92 -1.28 -10.24
CA PHE A 228 -7.08 0.10 -9.83
C PHE A 228 -6.25 0.41 -8.59
N PHE A 229 -5.54 1.54 -8.63
CA PHE A 229 -4.90 2.03 -7.42
C PHE A 229 -5.95 2.67 -6.49
N SER A 230 -6.04 2.15 -5.27
CA SER A 230 -6.86 2.69 -4.20
C SER A 230 -6.01 2.85 -2.95
N PRO A 231 -5.65 4.09 -2.58
CA PRO A 231 -4.96 4.35 -1.31
C PRO A 231 -5.70 3.77 -0.10
N GLY A 232 -7.04 3.74 -0.14
CA GLY A 232 -7.88 3.15 0.91
C GLY A 232 -8.03 1.63 0.85
N GLY A 233 -7.41 0.97 -0.14
CA GLY A 233 -7.38 -0.49 -0.24
C GLY A 233 -6.33 -1.14 0.67
N GLU A 234 -5.30 -0.39 1.07
CA GLU A 234 -4.32 -0.87 2.04
C GLU A 234 -4.93 -0.98 3.45
N CYS A 235 -4.31 -1.78 4.34
CA CYS A 235 -4.80 -1.94 5.70
C CYS A 235 -4.82 -0.58 6.41
N GLY A 236 -5.98 -0.17 6.94
CA GLY A 236 -6.13 1.11 7.64
C GLY A 236 -5.21 1.28 8.86
N TYR A 237 -4.70 0.18 9.41
CA TYR A 237 -3.76 0.11 10.53
C TYR A 237 -2.31 -0.18 10.11
N CYS A 238 -1.97 -0.07 8.82
CA CYS A 238 -0.64 -0.40 8.33
C CYS A 238 0.43 0.56 8.89
N TYR A 239 1.27 0.07 9.80
CA TYR A 239 2.37 0.87 10.36
C TYR A 239 3.42 1.30 9.31
N ALA A 240 3.45 0.63 8.16
CA ALA A 240 4.36 0.93 7.05
C ALA A 240 3.72 1.82 5.97
N GLY A 241 2.41 2.10 6.02
CA GLY A 241 1.65 2.78 4.96
C GLY A 241 2.28 4.10 4.52
N ARG A 242 2.77 4.92 5.48
CA ARG A 242 3.48 6.18 5.18
C ARG A 242 4.75 6.05 4.34
N LYS A 243 5.32 4.84 4.25
CA LYS A 243 6.53 4.51 3.45
C LYS A 243 6.18 3.78 2.15
N HIS A 244 4.91 3.46 1.92
CA HIS A 244 4.49 2.78 0.71
C HIS A 244 4.56 3.74 -0.49
N LYS A 245 4.97 3.17 -1.62
CA LYS A 245 4.84 3.72 -2.96
C LYS A 245 3.86 2.83 -3.72
N THR A 246 3.43 3.24 -4.92
CA THR A 246 2.55 2.42 -5.77
C THR A 246 3.18 1.04 -6.07
N PHE A 247 2.52 -0.05 -5.63
CA PHE A 247 2.99 -1.44 -5.74
C PHE A 247 3.34 -1.88 -7.18
N PRO A 248 2.42 -1.81 -8.18
CA PRO A 248 2.69 -2.35 -9.52
C PRO A 248 3.81 -1.59 -10.26
N LYS A 249 4.22 -0.42 -9.79
CA LYS A 249 5.34 0.33 -10.36
C LYS A 249 6.72 -0.12 -9.88
N ASN A 250 6.80 -0.91 -8.81
CA ASN A 250 8.04 -1.10 -8.08
C ASN A 250 8.17 -2.53 -7.53
N ILE A 251 8.08 -3.55 -8.37
CA ILE A 251 8.49 -4.92 -7.98
C ILE A 251 10.01 -5.03 -8.16
N TYR A 252 10.68 -5.69 -7.23
CA TYR A 252 12.11 -5.92 -7.36
C TYR A 252 12.39 -7.06 -8.32
N LYS A 253 13.34 -6.82 -9.24
CA LYS A 253 13.95 -7.90 -10.02
C LYS A 253 14.69 -8.80 -9.05
N PHE A 254 14.32 -10.08 -9.05
CA PHE A 254 14.91 -11.05 -8.14
C PHE A 254 16.28 -11.52 -8.66
N ASP A 255 17.20 -11.74 -7.72
CA ASP A 255 18.54 -12.24 -7.98
C ASP A 255 18.88 -13.30 -6.93
N LYS A 256 18.68 -14.57 -7.31
CA LYS A 256 18.89 -15.71 -6.42
C LYS A 256 20.34 -15.82 -5.97
N LYS A 257 21.29 -15.63 -6.89
CA LYS A 257 22.74 -15.73 -6.60
C LYS A 257 23.13 -14.71 -5.54
N ARG A 258 22.71 -13.46 -5.73
CA ARG A 258 22.94 -12.41 -4.76
C ARG A 258 22.29 -12.69 -3.41
N LEU A 259 21.06 -13.21 -3.40
CA LEU A 259 20.39 -13.57 -2.16
C LEU A 259 21.17 -14.67 -1.40
N LEU A 260 21.72 -15.67 -2.09
CA LEU A 260 22.56 -16.71 -1.48
C LEU A 260 23.78 -16.09 -0.77
N GLU A 261 24.51 -15.21 -1.45
CA GLU A 261 25.67 -14.49 -0.89
C GLU A 261 25.25 -13.68 0.36
N GLU A 262 24.17 -12.90 0.24
CA GLU A 262 23.66 -12.08 1.32
C GLU A 262 23.19 -12.90 2.55
N LEU A 263 22.53 -14.04 2.32
CA LEU A 263 22.12 -14.98 3.37
C LEU A 263 23.32 -15.67 4.03
N ALA A 264 24.41 -15.93 3.29
CA ALA A 264 25.64 -16.51 3.81
C ALA A 264 26.42 -15.55 4.72
N GLY A 265 26.14 -14.25 4.66
CA GLY A 265 26.67 -13.24 5.58
C GLY A 265 27.22 -11.98 4.91
N ASP A 266 27.14 -11.88 3.58
CA ASP A 266 27.57 -10.69 2.83
C ASP A 266 26.56 -9.55 2.86
N CYS A 267 25.43 -9.71 3.55
CA CYS A 267 24.44 -8.66 3.69
C CYS A 267 24.90 -7.52 4.61
N ILE A 268 24.36 -6.34 4.34
CA ILE A 268 24.48 -5.13 5.16
C ILE A 268 23.08 -4.79 5.67
N LEU A 269 22.83 -5.08 6.95
CA LEU A 269 21.51 -4.94 7.57
C LEU A 269 21.31 -3.57 8.25
N GLU A 270 22.40 -2.97 8.74
CA GLU A 270 22.37 -1.66 9.39
C GLU A 270 22.22 -0.52 8.37
N PHE A 271 21.37 0.45 8.67
CA PHE A 271 21.20 1.63 7.83
C PHE A 271 22.46 2.51 7.91
N ASN A 272 22.94 3.00 6.76
CA ASN A 272 24.17 3.80 6.63
C ASN A 272 25.47 3.11 7.12
N SER A 273 25.46 1.79 7.27
CA SER A 273 26.66 1.00 7.54
C SER A 273 27.21 0.43 6.24
N ASN A 274 28.53 0.24 6.18
CA ASN A 274 29.17 -0.60 5.15
C ASN A 274 29.64 -1.95 5.73
N LYS A 275 29.29 -2.23 6.99
CA LYS A 275 29.72 -3.42 7.69
C LYS A 275 28.84 -4.60 7.27
N LYS A 276 29.46 -5.59 6.63
CA LYS A 276 28.86 -6.90 6.38
C LYS A 276 28.52 -7.59 7.70
N LEU A 277 27.46 -8.40 7.71
CA LEU A 277 27.08 -9.19 8.87
C LEU A 277 28.19 -10.18 9.27
N GLY A 278 28.90 -10.75 8.30
CA GLY A 278 30.05 -11.63 8.51
C GLY A 278 29.71 -13.00 9.10
N ARG A 279 28.43 -13.29 9.28
CA ARG A 279 27.89 -14.61 9.65
C ARG A 279 26.61 -14.86 8.86
N LYS A 280 26.26 -16.13 8.72
CA LYS A 280 25.00 -16.56 8.13
C LYS A 280 23.79 -15.90 8.83
N VAL A 281 22.80 -15.52 8.03
CA VAL A 281 21.48 -15.08 8.49
C VAL A 281 20.68 -16.33 8.90
N GLU A 282 20.39 -16.45 10.20
CA GLU A 282 19.66 -17.63 10.72
C GLU A 282 18.16 -17.56 10.43
N VAL A 283 17.59 -16.36 10.53
CA VAL A 283 16.16 -16.11 10.37
C VAL A 283 15.96 -14.87 9.53
N VAL A 284 15.14 -14.98 8.48
CA VAL A 284 14.71 -13.87 7.65
C VAL A 284 13.20 -13.68 7.79
N ARG A 285 12.77 -12.42 7.88
CA ARG A 285 11.36 -12.06 7.87
C ARG A 285 10.92 -11.73 6.44
N PHE A 286 9.74 -12.16 6.03
CA PHE A 286 9.14 -11.72 4.78
C PHE A 286 8.16 -10.57 5.02
N GLY A 287 8.18 -9.59 4.12
CA GLY A 287 7.12 -8.61 3.93
C GLY A 287 6.97 -7.62 5.07
N LYS A 288 7.73 -6.53 5.09
CA LYS A 288 7.65 -5.43 6.07
C LYS A 288 6.88 -4.24 5.51
N ARG A 289 6.91 -4.10 4.19
CA ARG A 289 6.18 -3.10 3.41
C ARG A 289 5.35 -3.76 2.32
N THR A 290 5.73 -4.96 1.90
CA THR A 290 4.99 -5.74 0.90
C THR A 290 4.35 -6.97 1.53
N GLU A 291 3.40 -7.56 0.83
CA GLU A 291 2.97 -8.92 1.13
C GLU A 291 4.08 -9.91 0.73
N ALA A 292 4.18 -11.02 1.47
CA ALA A 292 5.20 -12.04 1.23
C ALA A 292 4.95 -12.79 -0.08
N TRP A 293 3.70 -13.09 -0.39
CA TRP A 293 3.32 -13.75 -1.62
C TRP A 293 2.15 -13.01 -2.26
N THR A 294 2.20 -12.89 -3.57
CA THR A 294 1.10 -12.47 -4.44
C THR A 294 1.25 -13.28 -5.73
N PRO A 295 0.20 -13.39 -6.57
CA PRO A 295 0.35 -14.00 -7.90
C PRO A 295 1.51 -13.38 -8.71
N PHE A 296 1.80 -12.10 -8.49
CA PHE A 296 2.78 -11.30 -9.22
C PHE A 296 4.21 -11.41 -8.66
N THR A 297 4.36 -11.88 -7.42
CA THR A 297 5.66 -12.06 -6.76
C THR A 297 5.91 -13.53 -6.43
N SER A 298 5.13 -14.45 -7.03
CA SER A 298 5.17 -15.87 -6.71
C SER A 298 6.53 -16.49 -7.03
N SER A 299 7.14 -16.15 -8.17
CA SER A 299 8.48 -16.63 -8.54
C SER A 299 9.53 -16.15 -7.52
N ASN A 300 9.57 -14.83 -7.25
CA ASN A 300 10.49 -14.24 -6.28
C ASN A 300 10.36 -14.91 -4.89
N PHE A 301 9.14 -15.20 -4.44
CA PHE A 301 8.91 -15.87 -3.17
C PHE A 301 9.42 -17.31 -3.16
N ILE A 302 9.11 -18.10 -4.20
CA ILE A 302 9.58 -19.49 -4.33
C ILE A 302 11.10 -19.54 -4.40
N GLU A 303 11.72 -18.74 -5.27
CA GLU A 303 13.18 -18.70 -5.41
C GLU A 303 13.88 -18.22 -4.11
N SER A 304 13.22 -17.36 -3.33
CA SER A 304 13.71 -16.99 -1.99
C SER A 304 13.72 -18.19 -1.04
N LEU A 305 12.65 -18.98 -1.03
CA LEU A 305 12.57 -20.18 -0.18
C LEU A 305 13.56 -21.27 -0.62
N GLU A 306 13.84 -21.39 -1.92
CA GLU A 306 14.90 -22.26 -2.43
C GLU A 306 16.28 -21.80 -1.96
N ALA A 307 16.61 -20.52 -2.12
CA ALA A 307 17.88 -19.96 -1.64
C ALA A 307 18.05 -20.15 -0.12
N MET A 308 16.96 -19.96 0.63
CA MET A 308 16.93 -20.25 2.07
C MET A 308 17.14 -21.73 2.39
N THR A 309 16.62 -22.63 1.56
CA THR A 309 16.83 -24.08 1.72
C THR A 309 18.31 -24.42 1.53
N GLU A 310 18.96 -23.84 0.50
CA GLU A 310 20.37 -24.05 0.20
C GLU A 310 21.29 -23.55 1.32
N VAL A 311 21.02 -22.37 1.86
CA VAL A 311 21.82 -21.80 2.96
C VAL A 311 21.44 -22.40 4.31
N GLY A 312 20.23 -22.92 4.47
CA GLY A 312 19.64 -23.39 5.72
C GLY A 312 19.13 -22.26 6.62
N THR A 313 18.56 -21.20 6.02
CA THR A 313 17.93 -20.06 6.72
C THR A 313 16.45 -20.33 6.93
N ARG A 314 15.92 -19.89 8.08
CA ARG A 314 14.49 -20.04 8.42
C ARG A 314 13.70 -18.78 8.10
N GLY A 315 12.43 -18.94 7.74
CA GLY A 315 11.51 -17.83 7.45
C GLY A 315 10.56 -17.51 8.61
N VAL A 316 10.25 -16.23 8.78
CA VAL A 316 9.05 -15.76 9.49
C VAL A 316 8.19 -15.01 8.49
N ILE A 317 7.03 -15.57 8.15
CA ILE A 317 6.25 -15.15 6.99
C ILE A 317 4.84 -14.72 7.42
N PRO A 318 4.66 -13.49 7.92
CA PRO A 318 3.35 -12.87 8.01
C PRO A 318 2.74 -12.68 6.61
N THR A 319 1.52 -13.14 6.40
CA THR A 319 0.85 -12.97 5.10
C THR A 319 -0.68 -12.96 5.23
N LYS A 320 -1.35 -12.39 4.22
CA LYS A 320 -2.80 -12.52 4.02
C LYS A 320 -3.15 -13.26 2.72
N PHE A 321 -2.20 -13.36 1.79
CA PHE A 321 -2.47 -13.64 0.38
C PHE A 321 -2.08 -15.04 -0.08
N LEU A 322 -1.25 -15.76 0.68
CA LEU A 322 -0.68 -17.03 0.22
C LEU A 322 -1.77 -18.13 0.18
N PRO A 323 -2.19 -18.64 -0.99
CA PRO A 323 -3.02 -19.83 -1.05
C PRO A 323 -2.18 -21.07 -0.76
N PHE A 324 -2.82 -22.13 -0.28
CA PHE A 324 -2.17 -23.42 -0.12
C PHE A 324 -1.64 -23.93 -1.45
N ARG A 325 -0.33 -24.24 -1.48
CA ARG A 325 0.32 -24.95 -2.57
C ARG A 325 1.33 -25.94 -2.00
N GLU A 326 1.31 -27.16 -2.55
CA GLU A 326 2.12 -28.26 -2.04
C GLU A 326 3.63 -28.05 -2.24
N ASP A 327 4.02 -27.43 -3.36
CA ASP A 327 5.41 -27.07 -3.67
C ASP A 327 5.98 -26.08 -2.64
N ILE A 328 5.22 -25.04 -2.32
CA ILE A 328 5.56 -24.06 -1.28
C ILE A 328 5.60 -24.74 0.10
N ALA A 329 4.62 -25.60 0.41
CA ALA A 329 4.61 -26.32 1.69
C ALA A 329 5.88 -27.14 1.89
N LYS A 330 6.33 -27.89 0.86
CA LYS A 330 7.59 -28.65 0.90
C LYS A 330 8.81 -27.76 1.22
N LEU A 331 8.90 -26.58 0.61
CA LEU A 331 9.99 -25.62 0.87
C LEU A 331 9.91 -25.02 2.29
N LEU A 332 8.70 -24.68 2.77
CA LEU A 332 8.50 -24.17 4.13
C LEU A 332 8.88 -25.19 5.20
N LYS A 333 8.59 -26.48 4.98
CA LYS A 333 9.02 -27.58 5.87
C LYS A 333 10.55 -27.70 5.92
N LYS A 334 11.19 -27.76 4.75
CA LYS A 334 12.66 -27.88 4.63
C LYS A 334 13.37 -26.75 5.37
N THR A 335 12.87 -25.53 5.21
CA THR A 335 13.41 -24.33 5.87
C THR A 335 12.95 -24.17 7.32
N ARG A 336 12.06 -25.04 7.85
CA ARG A 336 11.44 -24.89 9.18
C ARG A 336 10.87 -23.48 9.40
N SER A 337 10.30 -22.91 8.35
CA SER A 337 9.76 -21.56 8.34
C SER A 337 8.41 -21.52 9.04
N ASN A 338 8.11 -20.40 9.69
CA ASN A 338 6.83 -20.16 10.34
C ASN A 338 5.97 -19.28 9.46
N LEU A 339 4.81 -19.80 9.08
CA LEU A 339 3.80 -19.12 8.29
C LEU A 339 2.74 -18.55 9.22
N LEU A 340 2.51 -17.25 9.15
CA LEU A 340 1.69 -16.47 10.08
C LEU A 340 0.55 -15.80 9.31
N TYR A 341 -0.63 -16.43 9.26
CA TYR A 341 -1.79 -15.83 8.60
C TYR A 341 -2.34 -14.68 9.44
N SER A 342 -2.26 -13.47 8.90
CA SER A 342 -2.70 -12.26 9.58
C SER A 342 -4.21 -12.17 9.58
N ILE A 343 -4.84 -12.29 10.75
CA ILE A 343 -6.29 -12.18 10.92
C ILE A 343 -6.61 -10.79 11.47
N GLY A 344 -7.21 -9.98 10.60
CA GLY A 344 -7.53 -8.57 10.82
C GLY A 344 -9.03 -8.33 10.74
N PHE A 345 -9.42 -7.09 10.46
CA PHE A 345 -10.82 -6.75 10.22
C PHE A 345 -11.00 -6.59 8.71
N ASP A 346 -11.82 -7.42 8.07
CA ASP A 346 -11.92 -7.48 6.60
C ASP A 346 -12.35 -6.14 5.98
N ASP A 347 -13.13 -5.35 6.72
CA ASP A 347 -13.58 -4.00 6.35
C ASP A 347 -12.52 -2.91 6.58
N LEU A 348 -11.42 -3.22 7.27
CA LEU A 348 -10.21 -2.40 7.38
C LEU A 348 -9.09 -2.86 6.46
N GLU A 349 -9.30 -3.98 5.76
CA GLU A 349 -8.37 -4.62 4.83
C GLU A 349 -9.01 -4.83 3.46
N LEU A 350 -9.83 -3.85 3.04
CA LEU A 350 -10.69 -3.92 1.86
C LEU A 350 -9.96 -4.44 0.62
N GLY A 351 -8.73 -4.00 0.38
CA GLY A 351 -7.95 -4.48 -0.77
C GLY A 351 -7.66 -5.97 -0.71
N ALA A 352 -7.25 -6.50 0.45
CA ALA A 352 -7.05 -7.94 0.61
C ALA A 352 -8.36 -8.71 0.40
N SER A 353 -9.47 -8.22 0.96
CA SER A 353 -10.80 -8.81 0.80
C SER A 353 -11.25 -8.82 -0.67
N LEU A 354 -11.00 -7.75 -1.42
CA LEU A 354 -11.32 -7.66 -2.85
C LEU A 354 -10.41 -8.53 -3.74
N HIS A 355 -9.23 -8.92 -3.23
CA HIS A 355 -8.41 -9.98 -3.82
C HIS A 355 -8.86 -11.40 -3.41
N GLY A 356 -10.03 -11.54 -2.80
CA GLY A 356 -10.54 -12.84 -2.31
C GLY A 356 -9.80 -13.37 -1.07
N CYS A 357 -9.00 -12.53 -0.41
CA CYS A 357 -8.16 -12.91 0.72
C CYS A 357 -8.75 -12.40 2.06
N ASN A 358 -10.03 -12.68 2.31
CA ASN A 358 -10.71 -12.35 3.58
C ASN A 358 -10.27 -13.30 4.73
N ASN A 359 -10.80 -13.10 5.94
CA ASN A 359 -10.41 -13.93 7.09
C ASN A 359 -10.79 -15.41 6.93
N ASP A 360 -11.92 -15.74 6.33
CA ASP A 360 -12.32 -17.14 6.09
C ASP A 360 -11.31 -17.87 5.22
N PHE A 361 -10.91 -17.24 4.09
CA PHE A 361 -9.83 -17.73 3.24
C PHE A 361 -8.55 -17.97 4.05
N ARG A 362 -8.15 -16.99 4.87
CA ARG A 362 -6.88 -17.06 5.64
C ARG A 362 -6.90 -18.17 6.68
N LEU A 363 -8.02 -18.36 7.38
CA LEU A 363 -8.21 -19.46 8.34
C LEU A 363 -8.15 -20.82 7.63
N GLU A 364 -8.82 -20.95 6.49
CA GLU A 364 -8.77 -22.15 5.65
C GLU A 364 -7.33 -22.47 5.21
N GLN A 365 -6.60 -21.48 4.68
CA GLN A 365 -5.22 -21.70 4.23
C GLN A 365 -4.29 -22.04 5.40
N ALA A 366 -4.50 -21.43 6.58
CA ALA A 366 -3.72 -21.75 7.78
C ALA A 366 -3.86 -23.22 8.17
N VAL A 367 -5.08 -23.78 8.09
CA VAL A 367 -5.36 -25.21 8.34
C VAL A 367 -4.70 -26.08 7.29
N LYS A 368 -4.85 -25.80 6.00
CA LYS A 368 -4.23 -26.61 4.93
C LYS A 368 -2.72 -26.70 5.07
N TYR A 369 -2.05 -25.59 5.37
CA TYR A 369 -0.61 -25.60 5.64
C TYR A 369 -0.25 -26.37 6.92
N LYS A 370 -1.08 -26.30 7.97
CA LYS A 370 -0.89 -27.08 9.20
C LYS A 370 -1.02 -28.58 8.95
N GLU A 371 -2.00 -29.00 8.16
CA GLU A 371 -2.22 -30.41 7.76
C GLU A 371 -1.08 -30.95 6.90
N ALA A 372 -0.45 -30.08 6.08
CA ALA A 372 0.79 -30.39 5.39
C ALA A 372 2.03 -30.40 6.30
N ASP A 373 1.86 -30.23 7.62
CA ASP A 373 2.93 -30.23 8.62
C ASP A 373 3.96 -29.09 8.41
N VAL A 374 3.47 -27.95 7.91
CA VAL A 374 4.16 -26.66 8.00
C VAL A 374 3.87 -26.03 9.37
N ASN A 375 4.83 -25.28 9.92
CA ASN A 375 4.62 -24.45 11.10
C ASN A 375 3.68 -23.27 10.78
N SER A 376 2.40 -23.56 10.64
CA SER A 376 1.34 -22.61 10.36
C SER A 376 0.74 -22.10 11.67
N SER A 377 0.44 -20.81 11.72
CA SER A 377 -0.04 -20.11 12.91
C SER A 377 -0.92 -18.92 12.51
N ILE A 378 -1.77 -18.52 13.44
CA ILE A 378 -2.60 -17.31 13.30
C ILE A 378 -1.85 -16.12 13.90
N TYR A 379 -1.88 -14.99 13.20
CA TYR A 379 -1.35 -13.71 13.66
C TYR A 379 -2.51 -12.75 13.83
N LEU A 380 -3.09 -12.74 15.04
CA LEU A 380 -4.37 -12.12 15.33
C LEU A 380 -4.21 -10.68 15.81
N LEU A 381 -4.74 -9.73 15.04
CA LEU A 381 -4.83 -8.33 15.44
C LEU A 381 -5.97 -8.12 16.44
N ILE A 382 -5.66 -7.50 17.57
CA ILE A 382 -6.58 -7.31 18.70
C ILE A 382 -6.62 -5.87 19.19
N ALA A 383 -7.78 -5.42 19.65
CA ALA A 383 -7.93 -4.20 20.45
C ALA A 383 -7.60 -4.52 21.92
N ALA A 384 -6.31 -4.65 22.23
CA ALA A 384 -5.84 -5.31 23.45
C ALA A 384 -6.23 -4.64 24.78
N HIS A 385 -6.73 -3.40 24.77
CA HIS A 385 -7.26 -2.70 25.94
C HIS A 385 -8.71 -3.10 26.30
N MET A 386 -9.42 -3.73 25.36
CA MET A 386 -10.80 -4.21 25.52
C MET A 386 -10.80 -5.69 25.94
N PRO A 387 -11.88 -6.18 26.58
CA PRO A 387 -12.09 -7.61 26.79
C PRO A 387 -12.16 -8.39 25.48
N ILE A 388 -12.12 -9.71 25.58
CA ILE A 388 -12.23 -10.62 24.44
C ILE A 388 -13.69 -10.62 23.96
N GLU A 389 -13.91 -10.19 22.72
CA GLU A 389 -15.23 -10.16 22.10
C GLU A 389 -15.51 -11.44 21.29
N GLU A 390 -16.72 -11.53 20.74
CA GLU A 390 -17.22 -12.72 20.06
C GLU A 390 -16.38 -13.11 18.84
N ARG A 391 -15.90 -12.12 18.07
CA ARG A 391 -14.99 -12.35 16.94
C ARG A 391 -13.74 -13.10 17.41
N GLU A 392 -13.09 -12.62 18.46
CA GLU A 392 -11.86 -13.21 18.96
C GLU A 392 -12.09 -14.58 19.59
N LYS A 393 -13.20 -14.78 20.32
CA LYS A 393 -13.59 -16.10 20.86
C LYS A 393 -13.71 -17.13 19.74
N ASN A 394 -14.44 -16.81 18.67
CA ASN A 394 -14.62 -17.70 17.52
C ASN A 394 -13.27 -18.08 16.88
N ILE A 395 -12.34 -17.12 16.74
CA ILE A 395 -11.01 -17.39 16.20
C ILE A 395 -10.17 -18.25 17.15
N LEU A 396 -10.25 -18.01 18.47
CA LEU A 396 -9.56 -18.78 19.50
C LEU A 396 -10.03 -20.25 19.50
N GLU A 397 -11.34 -20.46 19.46
CA GLU A 397 -11.97 -21.79 19.40
C GLU A 397 -11.60 -22.51 18.09
N PHE A 398 -11.66 -21.81 16.96
CA PHE A 398 -11.20 -22.34 15.67
C PHE A 398 -9.74 -22.79 15.74
N ALA A 399 -8.87 -21.96 16.29
CA ALA A 399 -7.45 -22.27 16.40
C ALA A 399 -7.18 -23.50 17.28
N ASP A 400 -7.88 -23.62 18.41
CA ASP A 400 -7.73 -24.77 19.30
C ASP A 400 -8.21 -26.07 18.62
N LYS A 401 -9.39 -26.04 17.99
CA LYS A 401 -9.94 -27.15 17.20
C LYS A 401 -8.95 -27.66 16.15
N HIS A 402 -8.27 -26.74 15.46
CA HIS A 402 -7.31 -27.07 14.39
C HIS A 402 -5.84 -27.13 14.86
N LYS A 403 -5.59 -27.08 16.18
CA LYS A 403 -4.25 -27.12 16.78
C LYS A 403 -3.28 -26.08 16.21
N LEU A 404 -3.81 -24.90 15.86
CA LEU A 404 -3.05 -23.74 15.41
C LEU A 404 -2.58 -22.94 16.62
N THR A 405 -1.34 -22.45 16.57
CA THR A 405 -0.84 -21.50 17.56
C THR A 405 -1.21 -20.07 17.16
N ILE A 406 -1.38 -19.19 18.16
CA ILE A 406 -1.80 -17.80 17.94
C ILE A 406 -0.72 -16.84 18.45
N GLN A 407 -0.33 -15.92 17.60
CA GLN A 407 0.44 -14.74 17.95
C GLN A 407 -0.50 -13.53 17.98
N LEU A 408 -0.77 -12.98 19.16
CA LEU A 408 -1.55 -11.76 19.36
C LEU A 408 -0.74 -10.51 19.02
N LEU A 409 -1.41 -9.58 18.37
CA LEU A 409 -0.92 -8.26 17.98
C LEU A 409 -1.84 -7.17 18.52
N PRO A 410 -1.45 -6.49 19.61
CA PRO A 410 -2.12 -5.26 20.00
C PRO A 410 -2.06 -4.23 18.87
N MET A 411 -3.23 -3.77 18.43
CA MET A 411 -3.37 -2.81 17.35
C MET A 411 -2.74 -1.46 17.74
N ARG A 412 -2.10 -0.82 16.76
CA ARG A 412 -1.70 0.58 16.83
C ARG A 412 -2.69 1.40 16.01
N PHE A 413 -3.21 2.47 16.58
CA PHE A 413 -4.07 3.38 15.82
C PHE A 413 -3.21 4.48 15.21
N THR A 414 -3.21 4.58 13.88
CA THR A 414 -2.50 5.63 13.13
C THR A 414 -3.40 6.81 12.78
N GLU A 415 -4.71 6.64 12.89
CA GLU A 415 -5.72 7.64 12.51
C GLU A 415 -6.87 7.70 13.51
N ARG A 416 -7.46 8.90 13.66
CA ARG A 416 -8.56 9.14 14.60
C ARG A 416 -9.80 8.28 14.35
N ASN A 417 -10.19 8.15 13.08
CA ASN A 417 -11.38 7.40 12.70
C ASN A 417 -11.21 5.89 12.89
N LEU A 418 -9.98 5.38 12.75
CA LEU A 418 -9.68 3.97 12.97
C LEU A 418 -9.94 3.56 14.43
N ALA A 419 -9.51 4.38 15.39
CA ALA A 419 -9.75 4.13 16.81
C ALA A 419 -11.24 4.03 17.11
N LEU A 420 -12.04 5.00 16.64
CA LEU A 420 -13.49 5.00 16.82
C LEU A 420 -14.14 3.78 16.18
N LYS A 421 -13.74 3.44 14.95
CA LYS A 421 -14.30 2.33 14.19
C LYS A 421 -14.04 0.96 14.85
N VAL A 422 -12.85 0.75 15.40
CA VAL A 422 -12.44 -0.54 16.01
C VAL A 422 -12.93 -0.68 17.45
N THR A 423 -12.99 0.42 18.20
CA THR A 423 -13.16 0.36 19.67
C THR A 423 -14.45 1.00 20.17
N GLY A 424 -15.21 1.65 19.27
CA GLY A 424 -16.31 2.53 19.64
C GLY A 424 -15.89 3.78 20.42
N THR A 425 -14.59 3.94 20.70
CA THR A 425 -14.04 4.99 21.56
C THR A 425 -13.22 5.98 20.75
N SER A 426 -13.43 7.28 20.98
CA SER A 426 -12.72 8.32 20.24
C SER A 426 -11.23 8.33 20.58
N TRP A 427 -10.43 8.77 19.61
CA TRP A 427 -8.98 8.89 19.75
C TRP A 427 -8.54 9.70 20.98
N GLU A 428 -9.20 10.84 21.25
CA GLU A 428 -8.83 11.70 22.37
C GLU A 428 -9.14 11.04 23.72
N VAL A 429 -10.25 10.29 23.81
CA VAL A 429 -10.55 9.50 25.01
C VAL A 429 -9.49 8.43 25.22
N LEU A 430 -9.14 7.64 24.20
CA LEU A 430 -8.10 6.60 24.30
C LEU A 430 -6.74 7.17 24.69
N LYS A 431 -6.40 8.36 24.18
CA LYS A 431 -5.16 9.07 24.51
C LYS A 431 -5.13 9.55 25.96
N ASP A 432 -6.28 10.00 26.48
CA ASP A 432 -6.41 10.53 27.84
C ASP A 432 -6.64 9.45 28.92
N LEU A 433 -6.91 8.18 28.54
CA LEU A 433 -7.04 7.04 29.46
C LEU A 433 -5.84 6.89 30.42
N GLN A 434 -4.65 7.40 30.06
CA GLN A 434 -3.50 7.43 30.96
C GLN A 434 -3.74 8.17 32.28
N LYS A 435 -4.65 9.16 32.28
CA LYS A 435 -4.85 10.07 33.42
C LYS A 435 -5.97 9.61 34.36
N LYS A 436 -6.81 8.67 33.93
CA LYS A 436 -7.96 8.18 34.70
C LYS A 436 -8.14 6.69 34.39
N LEU A 437 -7.94 5.83 35.39
CA LEU A 437 -8.37 4.43 35.36
C LEU A 437 -9.88 4.41 35.13
N PHE A 438 -10.31 4.26 33.88
CA PHE A 438 -11.72 4.04 33.58
C PHE A 438 -12.06 2.61 33.99
N LYS A 439 -12.67 2.51 35.16
CA LYS A 439 -13.63 1.43 35.42
C LYS A 439 -14.81 1.68 34.51
N ASP A 440 -15.14 0.72 33.66
CA ASP A 440 -16.40 0.82 32.92
C ASP A 440 -17.61 0.63 33.85
N LYS A 441 -18.82 0.64 33.30
CA LYS A 441 -20.06 0.43 34.07
C LYS A 441 -20.07 -0.90 34.85
N HIS A 442 -19.17 -1.83 34.53
CA HIS A 442 -19.03 -3.15 35.14
C HIS A 442 -17.80 -3.24 36.06
N ASN A 443 -17.14 -2.13 36.37
CA ASN A 443 -15.90 -2.08 37.16
C ASN A 443 -14.71 -2.84 36.55
N GLU A 444 -14.73 -3.17 35.25
CA GLU A 444 -13.58 -3.79 34.61
C GLU A 444 -12.50 -2.75 34.29
N ILE A 445 -11.25 -3.08 34.62
CA ILE A 445 -10.09 -2.23 34.32
C ILE A 445 -9.82 -2.34 32.83
N ARG A 446 -10.23 -1.32 32.07
CA ARG A 446 -9.85 -1.19 30.67
C ARG A 446 -8.36 -0.84 30.58
N GLY A 447 -7.67 -1.44 29.61
CA GLY A 447 -6.31 -1.04 29.29
C GLY A 447 -6.25 0.40 28.76
N SER A 448 -5.04 0.93 28.59
CA SER A 448 -4.80 2.31 28.16
C SER A 448 -3.91 2.38 26.92
N TYR A 449 -3.84 3.56 26.27
CA TYR A 449 -2.94 3.84 25.15
C TYR A 449 -1.96 4.96 25.46
N ILE A 450 -0.82 4.94 24.78
CA ILE A 450 0.16 6.02 24.72
C ILE A 450 0.24 6.60 23.32
N PHE A 451 0.28 7.93 23.21
CA PHE A 451 0.55 8.58 21.93
C PHE A 451 2.05 8.67 21.69
N ARG A 452 2.54 7.95 20.68
CA ARG A 452 3.95 7.86 20.31
C ARG A 452 4.11 7.74 18.80
N ASP A 453 5.06 8.48 18.24
CA ASP A 453 5.40 8.46 16.80
C ASP A 453 4.20 8.66 15.86
N ASN A 454 3.29 9.57 16.23
CA ASN A 454 2.03 9.85 15.54
C ASN A 454 1.05 8.67 15.50
N SER A 455 1.10 7.80 16.50
CA SER A 455 0.16 6.68 16.66
C SER A 455 -0.22 6.47 18.13
N LEU A 456 -1.40 5.89 18.39
CA LEU A 456 -1.72 5.33 19.70
C LEU A 456 -1.23 3.89 19.76
N ILE A 457 -0.35 3.61 20.72
CA ILE A 457 0.18 2.28 21.03
C ILE A 457 -0.44 1.83 22.34
N CYS A 458 -0.93 0.60 22.41
CA CYS A 458 -1.49 0.07 23.66
C CYS A 458 -0.40 0.11 24.74
N LYS A 459 -0.72 0.59 25.94
CA LYS A 459 0.18 0.65 27.09
C LYS A 459 -0.15 -0.45 28.07
N GLU A 460 -1.42 -0.54 28.45
CA GLU A 460 -1.91 -1.57 29.35
C GLU A 460 -2.82 -2.52 28.57
N ILE A 461 -2.56 -3.81 28.73
CA ILE A 461 -3.31 -4.88 28.10
C ILE A 461 -4.41 -5.34 29.07
N HIS A 462 -5.62 -5.56 28.55
CA HIS A 462 -6.73 -6.07 29.35
C HIS A 462 -6.38 -7.42 29.99
N THR A 463 -6.80 -7.63 31.23
CA THR A 463 -6.40 -8.78 32.03
C THR A 463 -6.81 -10.13 31.42
N GLN A 464 -7.92 -10.19 30.67
CA GLN A 464 -8.32 -11.40 29.96
C GLN A 464 -7.27 -11.85 28.93
N TRP A 465 -6.69 -10.91 28.18
CA TRP A 465 -5.59 -11.21 27.24
C TRP A 465 -4.33 -11.66 27.97
N LEU A 466 -3.99 -11.00 29.08
CA LEU A 466 -2.82 -11.37 29.89
C LEU A 466 -2.94 -12.78 30.47
N LYS A 467 -4.13 -13.17 30.94
CA LYS A 467 -4.41 -14.54 31.41
C LYS A 467 -4.19 -15.58 30.32
N LEU A 468 -4.64 -15.31 29.08
CA LEU A 468 -4.42 -16.21 27.95
C LEU A 468 -2.94 -16.33 27.55
N VAL A 469 -2.21 -15.22 27.59
CA VAL A 469 -0.78 -15.18 27.22
C VAL A 469 0.10 -15.84 28.30
N GLY A 470 -0.27 -15.67 29.58
CA GLY A 470 0.49 -16.16 30.73
C GLY A 470 1.94 -15.68 30.68
N ASN A 471 2.89 -16.61 30.70
CA ASN A 471 4.33 -16.33 30.62
C ASN A 471 4.86 -16.14 29.18
N ASN A 472 3.98 -16.04 28.19
CA ASN A 472 4.27 -15.88 26.77
C ASN A 472 5.01 -17.07 26.11
N LYS A 473 5.06 -18.26 26.74
CA LYS A 473 5.71 -19.47 26.19
C LYS A 473 4.73 -20.48 25.56
N GLY A 474 3.43 -20.32 25.82
CA GLY A 474 2.37 -21.26 25.43
C GLY A 474 2.01 -21.24 23.94
N LYS A 475 0.85 -21.83 23.64
CA LYS A 475 0.23 -21.86 22.30
C LYS A 475 -0.27 -20.48 21.85
N ILE A 476 -0.67 -19.65 22.81
CA ILE A 476 -1.04 -18.25 22.60
C ILE A 476 0.10 -17.39 23.11
N ARG A 477 0.60 -16.49 22.27
CA ARG A 477 1.73 -15.60 22.57
C ARG A 477 1.41 -14.19 22.13
N MET A 478 2.10 -13.19 22.65
CA MET A 478 1.93 -11.79 22.28
C MET A 478 3.23 -11.20 21.71
N CYS A 479 3.11 -10.34 20.69
CA CYS A 479 4.20 -9.49 20.21
C CYS A 479 3.81 -8.04 20.48
N HIS A 480 4.29 -7.52 21.60
CA HIS A 480 3.96 -6.19 22.08
C HIS A 480 5.15 -5.57 22.80
N HIS A 481 5.25 -4.25 22.72
CA HIS A 481 6.31 -3.47 23.35
C HIS A 481 5.65 -2.21 23.88
N ASP A 482 5.53 -2.12 25.20
CA ASP A 482 5.18 -0.89 25.90
C ASP A 482 6.44 -0.32 26.61
N ASP A 483 6.28 0.74 27.39
CA ASP A 483 7.41 1.43 28.05
C ASP A 483 8.01 0.62 29.22
N GLU A 484 7.30 -0.36 29.75
CA GLU A 484 7.69 -1.15 30.92
C GLU A 484 8.08 -2.58 30.55
N LEU A 485 7.30 -3.22 29.67
CA LEU A 485 7.40 -4.61 29.29
C LEU A 485 7.42 -4.81 27.77
N THR A 486 8.25 -5.76 27.38
CA THR A 486 8.34 -6.29 26.03
C THR A 486 7.88 -7.75 26.04
N TYR A 487 6.78 -8.01 25.36
CA TYR A 487 6.27 -9.33 25.04
C TYR A 487 6.83 -9.74 23.69
N CYS A 488 7.80 -10.65 23.69
CA CYS A 488 8.36 -11.23 22.46
C CYS A 488 7.89 -12.67 22.30
N GLY A 489 6.86 -12.91 21.48
CA GLY A 489 6.41 -14.29 21.20
C GLY A 489 7.41 -15.14 20.39
N GLY A 490 8.55 -14.55 20.00
CA GLY A 490 9.59 -15.22 19.21
C GLY A 490 9.14 -15.59 17.80
N CYS A 491 7.97 -15.13 17.36
CA CYS A 491 7.29 -15.56 16.13
C CYS A 491 7.27 -17.09 15.99
N PHE A 492 7.15 -17.80 17.12
CA PHE A 492 7.27 -19.27 17.24
C PHE A 492 8.58 -19.89 16.73
N GLN A 493 9.60 -19.09 16.40
CA GLN A 493 10.94 -19.58 16.01
C GLN A 493 11.83 -19.88 17.21
N LYS A 494 11.46 -19.35 18.38
CA LYS A 494 12.09 -19.55 19.68
C LYS A 494 11.04 -19.51 20.79
N ALA A 495 11.42 -19.85 22.01
CA ALA A 495 10.58 -19.65 23.18
C ALA A 495 10.21 -18.16 23.31
N GLY A 496 8.93 -17.89 23.60
CA GLY A 496 8.52 -16.53 23.89
C GLY A 496 9.01 -16.08 25.26
N LEU A 497 9.11 -14.76 25.41
CA LEU A 497 9.71 -14.12 26.58
C LEU A 497 8.92 -12.86 26.93
N ILE A 498 8.97 -12.50 28.21
CA ILE A 498 8.57 -11.20 28.73
C ILE A 498 9.81 -10.60 29.38
N THR A 499 10.22 -9.42 28.95
CA THR A 499 11.39 -8.71 29.48
C THR A 499 11.01 -7.30 29.84
N LYS A 500 11.73 -6.66 30.77
CA LYS A 500 11.63 -5.20 30.93
C LYS A 500 12.01 -4.55 29.61
N THR A 501 11.21 -3.58 29.16
CA THR A 501 11.56 -2.78 27.98
C THR A 501 12.85 -2.05 28.30
N VAL A 502 13.87 -2.26 27.46
CA VAL A 502 15.08 -1.47 27.58
C VAL A 502 14.69 -0.11 27.06
N GLY A 503 14.59 0.87 27.97
CA GLY A 503 14.33 2.25 27.60
C GLY A 503 15.32 2.63 26.51
N VAL A 504 14.82 2.76 25.28
CA VAL A 504 15.58 3.39 24.22
C VAL A 504 15.58 4.86 24.64
N GLU A 505 16.57 5.23 25.46
CA GLU A 505 17.03 6.61 25.57
C GLU A 505 17.05 7.09 24.13
N LYS A 506 16.10 7.97 23.77
CA LYS A 506 15.70 8.21 22.39
C LYS A 506 16.96 8.13 21.56
N GLN A 507 17.08 7.10 20.72
CA GLN A 507 17.83 7.26 19.50
C GLN A 507 17.06 8.35 18.75
N ARG A 508 17.28 9.62 19.16
CA ARG A 508 17.64 10.64 18.21
C ARG A 508 18.59 9.90 17.28
N PHE A 509 18.42 10.03 15.99
CA PHE A 509 19.53 9.73 15.12
C PHE A 509 20.58 10.83 15.41
N PRO A 510 21.67 10.58 16.15
CA PRO A 510 22.90 11.25 15.81
C PRO A 510 23.98 10.21 15.56
N GLY A 511 24.99 10.60 14.77
CA GLY A 511 26.13 9.76 14.46
C GLY A 511 26.72 9.08 15.70
N ASN A 512 27.19 7.85 15.49
CA ASN A 512 28.10 7.08 16.34
C ASN A 512 27.86 7.15 17.86
N ASN A 513 27.38 6.06 18.45
CA ASN A 513 28.17 5.40 19.52
C ASN A 513 27.69 3.99 19.91
N LYS A 514 28.64 3.26 20.48
CA LYS A 514 28.75 1.80 20.70
C LYS A 514 27.75 1.20 21.70
N SER A 515 27.57 -0.12 21.55
CA SER A 515 26.61 -1.02 22.21
C SER A 515 26.77 -1.19 23.73
N LYS A 516 25.65 -1.43 24.42
CA LYS A 516 25.60 -2.00 25.79
C LYS A 516 24.74 -3.28 25.81
N LYS A 517 25.18 -4.28 26.59
CA LYS A 517 24.53 -5.59 26.79
C LYS A 517 23.31 -5.49 27.71
N SER A 518 22.22 -6.16 27.36
CA SER A 518 21.02 -6.32 28.20
C SER A 518 21.22 -7.36 29.31
N LYS A 519 20.64 -7.10 30.50
CA LYS A 519 20.57 -8.06 31.62
C LYS A 519 19.27 -8.85 31.53
N ILE A 520 19.36 -10.18 31.57
CA ILE A 520 18.22 -11.10 31.65
C ILE A 520 17.81 -11.21 33.14
N ILE A 521 16.57 -10.87 33.47
CA ILE A 521 16.01 -11.04 34.83
C ILE A 521 15.22 -12.35 34.87
N LYS A 522 15.35 -13.13 35.94
CA LYS A 522 14.65 -14.41 36.12
C LYS A 522 13.19 -14.21 36.56
N PRO A 523 12.25 -15.11 36.21
CA PRO A 523 10.80 -14.86 36.29
C PRO A 523 10.15 -14.95 37.69
N THR A 524 10.92 -15.01 38.79
CA THR A 524 10.37 -15.35 40.12
C THR A 524 9.96 -14.15 40.97
N GLU A 525 9.95 -12.93 40.44
CA GLU A 525 9.64 -11.70 41.20
C GLU A 525 8.43 -10.90 40.65
N LEU A 526 7.52 -11.52 39.88
CA LEU A 526 6.40 -10.82 39.21
C LEU A 526 5.00 -11.41 39.47
N PHE A 527 4.79 -12.09 40.59
CA PHE A 527 3.45 -12.49 41.05
C PHE A 527 3.22 -12.08 42.49
#